data_AF-A0A4Q6B985-F1
#
_entry.id   AF-A0A4Q6B985-F1
#
_cell.length_a   1.000
_cell.length_b   1.000
_cell.length_c   1.000
_cell.angle_alpha   90.00
_cell.angle_beta   90.00
_cell.angle_gamma   90.00
#
_symmetry.space_group_name_H-M   'P 1'
#
loop_
_entity.id
_entity.type
_entity.pdbx_description
1 polymer ?
#
loop_
_entity_poly.entity_id
_entity_poly.type
_entity_poly.pdbx_seq_one_letter_code
_entity_poly.pdbx_strand_id
1 'polypeptide(L)' 'MSRRDKGHLRCDTCMMHSQHCVCALVPRLETRTRLVLVIHRAEARKPTNTGRLAAACLVNSEV' A
#
# COMPACT_ATOMS: atom_id res chain seq x y z
N MET A 1 16.55 12.51 -16.62
CA MET A 1 16.45 11.30 -15.77
C MET A 1 15.06 11.24 -15.15
N SER A 2 14.18 10.40 -15.70
CA SER A 2 12.81 10.26 -15.17
C SER A 2 12.88 9.66 -13.76
N ARG A 3 12.28 10.32 -12.76
CA ARG A 3 12.15 9.83 -11.37
C ARG A 3 11.35 8.51 -11.25
N ARG A 4 10.97 7.89 -12.37
CA ARG A 4 10.10 6.70 -12.46
C ARG A 4 10.84 5.35 -12.37
N ASP A 5 12.15 5.27 -12.59
CA ASP A 5 12.78 4.01 -13.08
C ASP A 5 13.61 3.17 -12.10
N LYS A 6 13.41 3.28 -10.79
CA LYS A 6 14.05 2.35 -9.82
C LYS A 6 13.03 1.51 -9.06
N GLY A 7 12.17 0.82 -9.81
CA GLY A 7 11.19 -0.12 -9.25
C GLY A 7 11.82 -1.19 -8.35
N HIS A 8 13.01 -1.70 -8.73
CA HIS A 8 13.77 -2.69 -7.96
C HIS A 8 14.28 -2.20 -6.59
N LEU A 9 14.24 -0.88 -6.33
CA LEU A 9 14.61 -0.29 -5.04
C LEU A 9 13.40 -0.03 -4.14
N ARG A 10 12.22 -0.52 -4.52
CA ARG A 10 10.97 -0.31 -3.80
C ARG A 10 10.39 -1.63 -3.32
N CYS A 11 9.65 -1.57 -2.22
CA CYS A 11 8.85 -2.68 -1.74
C CYS A 11 7.67 -2.92 -2.70
N ASP A 12 7.46 -4.17 -3.12
CA ASP A 12 6.34 -4.54 -4.00
C ASP A 12 4.97 -4.32 -3.37
N THR A 13 4.91 -4.31 -2.03
CA THR A 13 3.71 -4.00 -1.27
C THR A 13 3.57 -2.50 -1.08
N CYS A 14 4.34 -1.83 -0.21
CA CYS A 14 4.09 -0.41 0.11
C CYS A 14 4.61 0.60 -0.93
N MET A 15 5.37 0.17 -1.94
CA MET A 15 5.98 1.02 -2.97
C MET A 15 6.94 2.11 -2.46
N MET A 16 7.22 2.17 -1.16
CA MET A 16 8.30 2.98 -0.60
C MET A 16 9.66 2.40 -0.98
N HIS A 17 10.72 3.21 -0.85
CA HIS A 17 12.08 2.69 -0.97
C HIS A 17 12.31 1.59 0.07
N SER A 18 13.01 0.52 -0.30
CA SER A 18 13.18 -0.66 0.55
C SER A 18 13.75 -0.33 1.94
N GLN A 19 14.64 0.68 2.03
CA GLN A 19 15.21 1.17 3.30
C GLN A 19 14.19 1.86 4.23
N HIS A 20 13.05 2.31 3.69
CA HIS A 20 11.97 2.97 4.42
C HIS A 20 10.69 2.13 4.39
N CYS A 21 10.79 0.83 4.09
CA CYS A 21 9.63 -0.05 4.07
C CYS A 21 8.98 -0.10 5.46
N VAL A 22 7.66 0.12 5.50
CA VAL A 22 6.87 0.07 6.74
C VAL A 22 5.98 -1.16 6.82
N CYS A 23 6.06 -2.09 5.86
CA CYS A 23 5.16 -3.25 5.80
C CYS A 23 5.21 -4.10 7.07
N ALA A 24 6.37 -4.21 7.72
CA ALA A 24 6.51 -4.93 8.98
C ALA A 24 5.76 -4.27 10.16
N LEU A 25 5.39 -2.99 10.04
CA LEU A 25 4.64 -2.25 11.05
C LEU A 25 3.12 -2.31 10.80
N VAL A 26 2.67 -2.87 9.68
CA VAL A 26 1.25 -2.94 9.34
C VAL A 26 0.60 -4.04 10.18
N PRO A 27 -0.33 -3.70 11.08
CA PRO A 27 -1.01 -4.70 11.89
C PRO A 27 -2.03 -5.47 11.05
N ARG A 28 -2.46 -6.63 11.54
CA ARG A 28 -3.63 -7.33 11.01
C ARG A 28 -4.83 -6.98 11.88
N LEU A 29 -5.84 -6.35 11.29
CA LEU A 29 -7.06 -5.93 11.97
C LEU A 29 -8.25 -6.77 11.47
N GLU A 30 -8.87 -7.45 12.43
CA GLU A 30 -10.17 -8.10 12.23
C GLU A 30 -11.29 -7.09 12.47
N THR A 31 -12.21 -6.96 11.51
CA THR A 31 -13.36 -6.06 11.63
C THR A 31 -14.66 -6.83 11.45
N ARG A 32 -15.75 -6.39 12.11
CA ARG A 32 -17.09 -6.94 11.85
C ARG A 32 -17.68 -6.47 10.53
N THR A 33 -17.24 -5.31 10.05
CA THR A 33 -17.74 -4.68 8.83
C THR A 33 -16.72 -4.85 7.72
N ARG A 34 -17.14 -5.42 6.60
CA ARG A 34 -16.35 -5.52 5.37
C ARG A 34 -16.25 -4.15 4.71
N LEU A 35 -15.04 -3.72 4.38
CA LEU A 35 -14.77 -2.44 3.73
C LEU A 35 -14.33 -2.65 2.28
N VAL A 36 -14.68 -1.70 1.42
CA VAL A 36 -14.20 -1.60 0.02
C VAL A 36 -13.48 -0.27 -0.12
N LEU A 37 -12.20 -0.32 -0.46
CA LEU A 37 -11.33 0.86 -0.58
C LEU A 37 -11.25 1.31 -2.03
N VAL A 38 -12.00 2.34 -2.39
CA VAL A 38 -11.93 2.92 -3.74
C VAL A 38 -10.69 3.80 -3.86
N ILE A 39 -9.77 3.43 -4.77
CA ILE A 39 -8.55 4.18 -5.05
C ILE A 39 -8.63 4.83 -6.43
N HIS A 40 -8.40 6.13 -6.49
CA HIS A 40 -8.32 6.84 -7.76
C HIS A 40 -7.15 6.31 -8.62
N ARG A 41 -7.38 6.10 -9.92
CA ARG A 41 -6.39 5.53 -10.86
C ARG A 41 -5.03 6.22 -10.83
N ALA A 42 -5.00 7.55 -10.68
CA ALA A 42 -3.76 8.32 -10.62
C ALA A 42 -2.96 8.11 -9.32
N GLU A 43 -3.61 7.63 -8.27
CA GLU A 43 -3.00 7.36 -6.95
C GLU A 43 -2.58 5.89 -6.78
N ALA A 44 -3.12 4.97 -7.59
CA ALA A 44 -2.91 3.53 -7.43
C ALA A 44 -1.44 3.07 -7.37
N ARG A 45 -0.52 3.83 -8.01
CA ARG A 45 0.92 3.56 -8.05
C ARG A 45 1.77 4.55 -7.26
N LYS A 46 1.17 5.52 -6.57
CA LYS A 46 1.95 6.51 -5.80
C LYS A 46 2.40 5.89 -4.48
N PRO A 47 3.68 6.05 -4.08
CA PRO A 47 4.17 5.59 -2.77
C PRO A 47 3.45 6.23 -1.58
N THR A 48 2.84 7.41 -1.78
CA THR A 48 2.04 8.13 -0.77
C THR A 48 0.64 7.56 -0.58
N ASN A 49 0.24 6.55 -1.37
CA ASN A 49 -1.08 5.95 -1.27
C ASN A 49 -1.18 5.01 -0.06
N THR A 50 -1.72 5.52 1.04
CA THR A 50 -1.99 4.76 2.26
C THR A 50 -3.12 3.75 2.13
N GLY A 51 -3.96 3.84 1.09
CA GLY A 51 -5.04 2.88 0.83
C GLY A 51 -4.52 1.45 0.62
N ARG A 52 -3.32 1.31 0.03
CA ARG A 52 -2.69 -0.01 -0.11
C ARG A 52 -2.24 -0.61 1.23
N LEU A 53 -1.76 0.23 2.15
CA LEU A 53 -1.42 -0.19 3.51
C LEU A 53 -2.68 -0.55 4.30
N ALA A 54 -3.75 0.23 4.15
CA ALA A 54 -5.05 -0.07 4.77
C ALA A 54 -5.62 -1.41 4.26
N ALA A 55 -5.49 -1.71 2.98
CA ALA A 55 -5.89 -2.99 2.41
C ALA A 55 -5.10 -4.19 2.97
N ALA A 56 -3.78 -4.03 3.15
CA ALA A 56 -2.96 -5.06 3.78
C ALA A 56 -3.27 -5.24 5.28
N CYS A 57 -3.81 -4.20 5.91
CA CYS A 57 -4.17 -4.17 7.33
C CYS A 57 -5.50 -4.88 7.63
N LEU A 58 -6.50 -4.70 6.77
CA LEU A 58 -7.89 -5.15 7.01
C LEU A 58 -8.13 -6.55 6.45
N VAL A 59 -8.22 -7.55 7.32
CA VAL A 59 -8.18 -8.97 6.93
C VAL A 59 -9.36 -9.42 6.05
N ASN A 60 -10.54 -8.83 6.23
CA ASN A 60 -11.77 -9.21 5.53
C ASN A 60 -12.22 -8.21 4.44
N SER A 61 -11.34 -7.30 4.02
CA SER A 61 -11.68 -6.15 3.17
C SER A 61 -10.93 -6.16 1.83
N GLU A 62 -11.36 -5.34 0.88
CA GLU A 62 -10.82 -5.31 -0.50
C GLU A 62 -10.57 -3.89 -1.02
N VAL A 63 -9.86 -3.79 -2.14
CA VAL A 63 -9.55 -2.56 -2.90
C VAL A 63 -10.13 -2.67 -4.30
#